data_AF-A0A7W7S754-F1
#
_entry.id   AF-A0A7W7S754-F1
#
_cell.length_a   1.000
_cell.length_b   1.000
_cell.length_c   1.000
_cell.angle_alpha   90.00
_cell.angle_beta   90.00
_cell.angle_gamma   90.00
#
_symmetry.space_group_name_H-M   'P 1'
#
loop_
_entity.id
_entity.type
_entity.pdbx_description
1 polymer ?
#
loop_
_entity_poly.entity_id
_entity_poly.type
_entity_poly.pdbx_seq_one_letter_code
_entity_poly.pdbx_strand_id
1 'polypeptide(L)' 'MPPVETFHWSADIISNRPQTLHFTFAILTRDGQVAGYCAWDPYVLLKG' A
#
# COMPACT_ATOMS: atom_id res chain seq x y z
N MET A 1 18.57 17.97 1.16
CA MET A 1 17.61 16.87 1.42
C MET A 1 17.89 15.82 0.35
N PRO A 2 18.15 14.56 0.69
CA PRO A 2 18.30 13.53 -0.34
C PRO A 2 17.01 13.48 -1.18
N PRO A 3 17.10 13.16 -2.48
CA PRO A 3 15.92 12.99 -3.32
C PRO A 3 15.00 11.94 -2.71
N VAL A 4 13.70 12.22 -2.72
CA VAL A 4 12.69 11.27 -2.25
C VAL A 4 12.50 10.23 -3.35
N GLU A 5 12.86 8.99 -3.05
CA GLU A 5 12.57 7.85 -3.92
C GLU A 5 11.15 7.34 -3.65
N THR A 6 10.40 7.06 -4.71
CA THR A 6 9.03 6.54 -4.62
C THR A 6 8.98 5.14 -5.21
N PHE A 7 8.36 4.22 -4.47
CA PHE A 7 8.15 2.84 -4.89
C PHE A 7 6.66 2.56 -5.05
N HIS A 8 6.31 1.62 -5.92
CA HIS A 8 4.92 1.19 -6.14
C HIS A 8 4.85 -0.33 -6.31
N TRP A 9 3.71 -0.91 -5.95
CA TRP A 9 3.38 -2.30 -6.25
C TRP A 9 2.39 -2.37 -7.41
N SER A 10 2.78 -3.09 -8.46
CA SER A 10 1.95 -3.33 -9.64
C SER A 10 1.28 -4.70 -9.55
N ALA A 11 0.05 -4.81 -10.05
CA ALA A 11 -0.68 -6.06 -10.16
C ALA A 11 -1.55 -6.07 -11.42
N ASP A 12 -1.67 -7.25 -12.04
CA ASP A 12 -2.56 -7.46 -13.18
C ASP A 12 -4.01 -7.71 -12.72
N ILE A 13 -4.97 -7.18 -13.48
CA ILE A 13 -6.39 -7.42 -13.22
C ILE A 13 -6.78 -8.78 -13.78
N ILE A 14 -6.90 -9.78 -12.90
CA ILE A 14 -7.37 -11.13 -13.27
C ILE A 14 -8.89 -11.29 -13.13
N SER A 15 -9.57 -10.36 -12.43
CA SER A 15 -11.01 -10.38 -12.22
C SER A 15 -11.57 -8.99 -11.93
N ASN A 16 -12.75 -8.68 -12.47
CA ASN A 16 -13.50 -7.46 -12.14
C ASN A 16 -14.48 -7.66 -10.97
N ARG A 17 -14.42 -8.81 -10.29
CA ARG A 17 -15.22 -9.04 -9.10
C ARG A 17 -14.72 -8.14 -7.97
N PRO A 18 -15.60 -7.65 -7.09
CA PRO A 18 -15.16 -6.92 -5.92
C PRO A 18 -14.26 -7.78 -5.04
N GLN A 19 -13.20 -7.19 -4.50
CA GLN A 19 -12.21 -7.89 -3.69
C GLN A 19 -11.68 -7.01 -2.56
N THR A 20 -11.37 -7.61 -1.43
CA THR A 20 -10.61 -6.96 -0.36
C THR A 20 -9.13 -7.22 -0.60
N LEU A 21 -8.33 -6.16 -0.68
CA LEU A 21 -6.88 -6.26 -0.71
C LEU A 21 -6.34 -6.10 0.71
N HIS A 22 -5.25 -6.79 1.05
CA HIS A 22 -4.64 -6.72 2.37
C HIS A 22 -3.28 -6.03 2.26
N PHE A 23 -3.11 -4.89 2.90
CA PHE A 23 -1.85 -4.15 2.94
C PHE A 23 -1.28 -4.11 4.36
N THR A 24 0.02 -4.35 4.49
CA THR A 24 0.78 -4.12 5.72
C THR A 24 1.92 -3.17 5.45
N PHE A 25 2.09 -2.15 6.28
CA PHE A 25 3.14 -1.13 6.08
C PHE A 25 3.71 -0.65 7.41
N ALA A 26 4.96 -0.20 7.38
CA ALA A 26 5.63 0.42 8.52
C ALA A 26 5.38 1.93 8.52
N ILE A 27 5.15 2.49 9.71
CA ILE A 27 5.16 3.94 9.94
C ILE A 27 6.56 4.31 10.42
N LEU A 28 7.16 5.31 9.76
CA LEU A 28 8.50 5.78 10.10
C LEU A 28 8.43 7.13 10.81
N THR A 29 9.35 7.35 11.74
CA THR A 29 9.63 8.66 12.34
C THR A 29 10.39 9.55 11.34
N ARG A 30 10.53 10.85 11.67
CA ARG A 30 11.22 11.81 10.81
C ARG A 30 12.70 11.48 10.57
N ASP A 31 13.33 10.78 11.50
CA ASP A 31 14.70 10.27 11.44
C ASP A 31 14.80 8.86 10.81
N GLY A 32 13.69 8.35 10.24
CA GLY A 32 13.67 7.10 9.48
C GLY A 32 13.63 5.83 10.33
N GLN A 33 13.39 5.94 11.64
CA GLN A 33 13.23 4.79 12.52
C GLN A 33 11.80 4.26 12.45
N VAL A 34 11.61 2.96 12.67
CA VAL A 34 10.27 2.36 12.68
C VAL A 34 9.54 2.80 13.95
N ALA A 35 8.43 3.52 13.79
CA ALA A 35 7.52 3.89 14.87
C ALA A 35 6.49 2.78 15.17
N GLY A 36 6.17 1.96 14.16
CA GLY A 36 5.23 0.85 14.30
C GLY A 36 4.80 0.29 12.95
N TYR A 37 3.83 -0.63 13.00
CA TYR A 37 3.26 -1.28 11.83
C TYR A 37 1.74 -1.12 11.83
N CYS A 38 1.17 -0.99 10.65
CA CYS A 38 -0.27 -0.92 10.44
C CYS A 38 -0.70 -1.87 9.32
N ALA A 39 -1.98 -2.24 9.37
CA ALA A 39 -2.64 -2.98 8.32
C ALA A 39 -3.86 -2.19 7.82
N TRP A 40 -4.15 -2.32 6.54
CA TRP A 40 -5.31 -1.73 5.91
C TRP A 40 -5.89 -2.65 4.85
N ASP A 41 -7.20 -2.85 4.93
CA ASP A 41 -7.93 -3.80 4.09
C ASP A 41 -8.98 -3.08 3.22
N PRO A 42 -8.58 -2.37 2.15
CA PRO A 42 -9.54 -1.70 1.27
C PRO A 42 -10.38 -2.70 0.48
N TYR A 43 -11.67 -2.38 0.41
CA TYR A 43 -12.58 -2.98 -0.56
C TYR A 43 -12.44 -2.27 -1.92
N VAL A 44 -12.02 -3.02 -2.94
CA VAL A 44 -11.77 -2.52 -4.28
C VAL A 44 -12.82 -3.07 -5.24
N LEU A 45 -13.47 -2.15 -5.97
CA LEU A 45 -14.39 -2.45 -7.06
C LEU A 45 -13.86 -1.79 -8.33
N LEU A 46 -13.46 -2.61 -9.30
CA LEU A 46 -13.07 -2.14 -10.63
C LEU A 46 -14.33 -1.98 -11.48
N LYS A 47 -14.60 -0.75 -11.94
CA LYS A 47 -15.66 -0.47 -12.92
C LYS A 47 -15.03 -0.43 -14.31
N GLY A 48 -15.51 -1.29 -15.19
CA GLY A 48 -15.21 -1.24 -16.63
C GLY A 48 -16.05 -0.22 -17.35
#